data_AF-A0A843JJH3-F1
#
_entry.id   AF-A0A843JJH3-F1
#
_cell.length_a   1.000
_cell.length_b   1.000
_cell.length_c   1.000
_cell.angle_alpha   90.00
_cell.angle_beta   90.00
_cell.angle_gamma   90.00
#
_symmetry.space_group_name_H-M   'P 1'
#
loop_
_entity.id
_entity.type
_entity.pdbx_description
1 polymer ?
#
loop_
_entity_poly.entity_id
_entity_poly.type
_entity_poly.pdbx_seq_one_letter_code
_entity_poly.pdbx_strand_id
1 'polypeptide(L)' 'MNHEKMFNIARKRGFLWPSFEIYSGVSGFTDYGPLGASLKNNIMQKWRKQYIAGEGFHEIEGPT' A
#
# COMPACT_ATOMS: atom_id res chain seq x y z
N MET A 1 -5.94 -19.14 8.13
CA MET A 1 -6.28 -17.83 8.75
C MET A 1 -7.39 -17.21 7.93
N ASN A 2 -8.55 -16.86 8.53
CA ASN A 2 -9.68 -16.30 7.79
C ASN A 2 -9.38 -14.85 7.33
N HIS A 3 -9.96 -14.43 6.20
CA HIS A 3 -9.77 -13.09 5.59
C HIS A 3 -10.12 -11.96 6.58
N GLU A 4 -11.25 -12.08 7.27
CA GLU A 4 -11.68 -11.11 8.29
C GLU A 4 -10.68 -10.97 9.44
N LYS A 5 -10.09 -12.10 9.87
CA LYS A 5 -9.11 -12.11 10.95
C LYS A 5 -7.83 -11.40 10.53
N MET A 6 -7.38 -11.63 9.29
CA MET A 6 -6.23 -10.92 8.72
C MET A 6 -6.50 -9.41 8.62
N PHE A 7 -7.66 -9.02 8.09
CA PHE A 7 -8.02 -7.62 7.92
C PHE A 7 -8.12 -6.90 9.27
N ASN A 8 -8.70 -7.54 10.29
CA ASN A 8 -8.75 -7.00 11.65
C ASN A 8 -7.34 -6.74 12.23
N ILE A 9 -6.37 -7.62 11.97
CA ILE A 9 -4.98 -7.40 12.39
C ILE A 9 -4.34 -6.25 11.62
N ALA A 10 -4.53 -6.21 10.29
CA ALA A 10 -4.01 -5.15 9.45
C ALA A 10 -4.53 -3.77 9.88
N ARG A 11 -5.83 -3.67 10.16
CA ARG A 11 -6.47 -2.45 10.67
C ARG A 11 -5.91 -2.04 12.04
N LYS A 12 -5.89 -2.96 13.00
CA LYS A 12 -5.40 -2.68 14.38
C LYS A 12 -3.93 -2.28 14.43
N ARG A 13 -3.13 -2.74 13.47
CA ARG A 13 -1.70 -2.43 13.37
C ARG A 13 -1.41 -1.22 12.46
N GLY A 14 -2.43 -0.57 11.90
CA GLY A 14 -2.22 0.61 11.04
C GLY A 14 -1.59 0.29 9.67
N PHE A 15 -1.96 -0.84 9.08
CA PHE A 15 -1.62 -1.16 7.70
C PHE A 15 -2.66 -0.63 6.70
N LEU A 16 -3.94 -0.93 6.91
CA LEU A 16 -5.01 -0.61 5.97
C LEU A 16 -6.30 -0.19 6.71
N TRP A 17 -6.96 0.84 6.20
CA TRP A 17 -8.28 1.30 6.63
C TRP A 17 -9.21 1.50 5.42
N PRO A 18 -10.51 1.24 5.53
CA PRO A 18 -11.45 1.65 4.48
C PRO A 18 -11.41 3.16 4.30
N SER A 19 -11.33 3.64 3.06
CA SER A 19 -11.36 5.09 2.83
C SER A 19 -12.70 5.66 3.21
N PHE A 20 -12.68 6.90 3.74
CA PHE A 20 -13.88 7.64 4.16
C PHE A 20 -14.71 6.93 5.26
N GLU A 21 -14.06 6.14 6.14
CA GLU A 21 -14.77 5.36 7.18
C GLU A 21 -15.69 6.23 8.07
N ILE A 22 -15.30 7.48 8.38
CA ILE A 22 -16.15 8.42 9.16
C ILE A 22 -17.39 8.91 8.39
N TYR A 23 -17.44 8.69 7.08
CA TYR A 23 -18.53 9.05 6.17
C TYR A 23 -19.22 7.80 5.57
N SER A 24 -19.31 6.71 6.34
CA SER A 24 -19.88 5.43 5.93
C SER A 24 -19.05 4.62 4.92
N GLY A 25 -17.87 5.12 4.53
CA GLY A 25 -16.94 4.44 3.64
C GLY A 25 -17.36 4.41 2.18
N VAL A 26 -16.41 4.11 1.30
CA VAL A 26 -16.65 3.88 -0.14
C VAL A 26 -16.01 2.55 -0.54
N SER A 27 -16.80 1.66 -1.14
CA SER A 27 -16.30 0.38 -1.62
C SER A 27 -15.27 0.58 -2.74
N GLY A 28 -14.21 -0.23 -2.73
CA GLY A 28 -13.13 -0.16 -3.72
C GLY A 28 -11.99 0.81 -3.37
N PHE A 29 -12.12 1.61 -2.29
CA PHE A 29 -11.08 2.52 -1.83
C PHE A 29 -10.53 2.10 -0.46
N THR A 30 -9.22 2.25 -0.26
CA THR A 30 -8.53 1.90 0.98
C THR A 30 -7.37 2.84 1.23
N ASP A 31 -7.25 3.31 2.45
CA ASP A 31 -6.19 4.19 2.90
C ASP A 31 -5.07 3.37 3.55
N TYR A 32 -3.82 3.68 3.19
CA TYR A 32 -2.65 3.07 3.82
C TYR A 32 -2.32 3.79 5.12
N GLY A 33 -2.29 3.05 6.23
CA GLY A 33 -1.81 3.59 7.51
C GLY A 33 -0.28 3.72 7.55
N PRO A 34 0.31 4.22 8.65
CA PRO A 34 1.75 4.50 8.72
C PRO A 34 2.63 3.29 8.40
N LEU A 35 2.28 2.11 8.94
CA LEU A 35 3.00 0.86 8.64
C LEU A 35 2.70 0.35 7.24
N GLY A 36 1.48 0.55 6.74
CA GLY A 36 1.09 0.20 5.38
C GLY A 36 1.82 1.02 4.31
N ALA A 37 1.92 2.32 4.51
CA ALA A 37 2.65 3.24 3.65
C ALA A 37 4.15 2.90 3.65
N SER A 38 4.72 2.64 4.83
CA SER A 38 6.12 2.19 4.95
C SER A 38 6.36 0.87 4.22
N LEU A 39 5.45 -0.10 4.36
CA LEU A 39 5.53 -1.38 3.65
C LEU A 39 5.43 -1.19 2.13
N LYS A 40 4.45 -0.40 1.66
CA LYS A 40 4.29 -0.07 0.23
C LYS A 40 5.56 0.55 -0.33
N ASN A 41 6.13 1.54 0.36
CA ASN A 41 7.36 2.19 -0.04
C ASN A 41 8.53 1.19 -0.10
N ASN A 42 8.68 0.34 0.91
CA ASN A 42 9.73 -0.69 0.92
C ASN A 42 9.62 -1.66 -0.27
N ILE A 43 8.40 -2.05 -0.65
CA ILE A 43 8.16 -2.90 -1.82
C ILE A 43 8.52 -2.15 -3.10
N MET A 44 8.06 -0.92 -3.26
CA MET A 44 8.38 -0.08 -4.42
C MET A 44 9.90 0.14 -4.56
N GLN A 45 10.61 0.38 -3.46
CA GLN A 45 12.06 0.56 -3.47
C GLN A 45 12.81 -0.73 -3.83
N LYS A 46 12.35 -1.90 -3.36
CA LYS A 46 12.93 -3.18 -3.80
C LYS A 46 12.74 -3.40 -5.28
N TRP A 47 11.57 -3.06 -5.82
CA TRP A 47 11.28 -3.17 -7.24
C TRP A 47 12.17 -2.23 -8.06
N ARG A 48 12.25 -0.95 -7.69
CA ARG A 48 13.15 0.03 -8.33
C ARG A 48 14.61 -0.41 -8.28
N LYS A 49 15.08 -0.93 -7.14
CA LYS A 49 16.45 -1.44 -7.01
C LYS A 49 16.74 -2.57 -8.01
N GLN A 50 15.79 -3.48 -8.22
CA GLN A 50 15.94 -4.58 -9.16
C GLN A 50 16.07 -4.08 -10.60
N TYR A 51 15.13 -3.23 -11.04
CA TYR A 51 14.99 -2.90 -12.46
C TYR A 51 15.74 -1.64 -12.89
N ILE A 52 15.73 -0.59 -12.07
CA ILE A 52 16.44 0.66 -12.38
C ILE A 52 17.93 0.46 -12.14
N ALA A 53 18.32 0.07 -10.92
CA ALA A 53 19.72 -0.05 -10.56
C ALA A 53 20.36 -1.36 -11.04
N GLY A 54 19.60 -2.47 -11.08
CA GLY A 54 20.11 -3.77 -11.52
C GLY A 54 20.15 -3.93 -13.04
N GLU A 55 19.06 -3.58 -13.73
CA GLU A 55 18.93 -3.78 -15.19
C GLU A 55 19.16 -2.50 -16.01
N GLY A 56 19.26 -1.33 -15.36
CA GLY A 56 19.57 -0.06 -16.02
C GLY A 56 18.37 0.65 -16.65
N PHE A 57 17.14 0.31 -16.25
CA PHE A 57 15.94 0.95 -16.78
C PHE A 57 15.78 2.39 -16.29
N HIS A 58 15.13 3.22 -17.11
CA HIS A 58 14.81 4.61 -16.76
C HIS A 58 13.34 4.72 -16.36
N GLU A 59 13.09 5.20 -15.14
CA GLU A 59 11.73 5.48 -14.65
C GLU A 59 11.21 6.77 -15.31
N ILE A 60 9.95 6.75 -15.76
CA ILE A 60 9.26 7.88 -16.38
C ILE A 60 7.95 8.08 -15.62
N GLU A 61 7.66 9.32 -15.20
CA GLU A 61 6.39 9.69 -14.58
C GLU A 61 5.59 10.57 -15.55
N GLY A 62 4.30 10.24 -15.72
CA GLY A 62 3.35 10.98 -16.56
C GLY A 62 2.13 11.45 -15.77
N PRO A 63 1.32 12.37 -16.32
CA PRO A 63 0.10 12.82 -15.66
C PRO A 63 -0.91 11.67 -15.53
N THR A 64 -1.63 11.68 -14.41
CA THR A 64 -2.71 10.72 -14.09
C THR A 64 -4.05 11.21 -14.60
#